data_AF-A0A7V0YJJ8-F1
#
_entry.id   AF-A0A7V0YJJ8-F1
#
_cell.length_a   1.000
_cell.length_b   1.000
_cell.length_c   1.000
_cell.angle_alpha   90.00
_cell.angle_beta   90.00
_cell.angle_gamma   90.00
#
_symmetry.space_group_name_H-M   'P 1'
#
loop_
_entity.id
_entity.type
_entity.pdbx_description
1 polymer ?
#
loop_
_entity_poly.entity_id
_entity_poly.type
_entity_poly.pdbx_seq_one_letter_code
_entity_poly.pdbx_strand_id
1 'polypeptide(L)'
;MNYKIILYPSNWLYNAGVMGLIFTYPEYFTFKNGSVELDINLFKNIDYESYYFKDGKVINLIGKNQFYPNYIDTKGNQKDIFIKYFTSFSELENSGFCHICSNPHYINQNRYSELESGDKAAEKFLSKVKNFDMVYNKLLGPSKSKFPNSFWNLNESLSVCHLCSFVLIHHHLVYVELADKSQIFINAPSFKLMFELNRIIKSIYGSGLYDDQTSKREILATSIIEYARKVNVFFGKWTSMNIEIIIKSEDNIDFLSLPFDVINIISDRDIANLLGEIGETEVLKLILDQKFSELIDWAYKILRISFKKPENISKNDKDFIKNLMKLKRNQLNSQEFANKLLKLYSLIEDKLKGAIV
;
A
#
# COMPACT_ATOMS: atom_id res chain seq x y z
N MET A 1 32.86 -7.42 6.03
CA MET A 1 31.68 -7.83 6.81
C MET A 1 30.46 -7.25 6.11
N ASN A 2 29.48 -8.07 5.74
CA ASN A 2 28.22 -7.57 5.16
C ASN A 2 27.38 -6.96 6.29
N TYR A 3 27.49 -5.65 6.43
CA TYR A 3 26.68 -4.89 7.38
C TYR A 3 25.24 -4.82 6.86
N LYS A 4 24.29 -5.17 7.71
CA LYS A 4 22.87 -5.20 7.40
C LYS A 4 22.12 -4.21 8.28
N ILE A 5 21.17 -3.48 7.70
CA ILE A 5 20.28 -2.58 8.43
C ILE A 5 18.89 -3.22 8.52
N ILE A 6 18.30 -3.24 9.71
CA ILE A 6 16.91 -3.68 9.89
C ILE A 6 15.99 -2.47 9.82
N LEU A 7 15.04 -2.51 8.90
CA LEU A 7 13.99 -1.52 8.72
C LEU A 7 12.68 -2.04 9.31
N TYR A 8 12.04 -1.23 10.15
CA TYR A 8 10.75 -1.54 10.77
C TYR A 8 9.65 -0.67 10.16
N PRO A 9 8.43 -1.20 9.96
CA PRO A 9 7.29 -0.38 9.56
C PRO A 9 7.07 0.78 10.53
N SER A 10 6.69 1.93 9.99
CA SER A 10 6.38 3.16 10.73
C SER A 10 5.16 3.82 10.07
N ASN A 11 5.23 5.11 9.76
CA ASN A 11 4.17 5.81 9.02
C ASN A 11 4.07 5.34 7.56
N TRP A 12 2.90 5.54 6.95
CA TRP A 12 2.60 5.06 5.60
C TRP A 12 3.56 5.62 4.54
N LEU A 13 4.06 6.85 4.67
CA LEU A 13 4.92 7.49 3.68
C LEU A 13 6.31 6.84 3.69
N TYR A 14 6.86 6.62 4.89
CA TYR A 14 8.07 5.84 5.07
C TYR A 14 7.90 4.41 4.54
N ASN A 15 6.78 3.76 4.87
CA ASN A 15 6.52 2.39 4.44
C ASN A 15 6.45 2.30 2.91
N ALA A 16 5.77 3.24 2.25
CA ALA A 16 5.73 3.36 0.80
C ALA A 16 7.14 3.59 0.21
N GLY A 17 7.98 4.41 0.86
CA GLY A 17 9.38 4.60 0.47
C GLY A 17 10.22 3.32 0.53
N VAL A 18 10.12 2.56 1.62
CA VAL A 18 10.82 1.27 1.78
C VAL A 18 10.34 0.28 0.73
N MET A 19 9.03 0.20 0.52
CA MET A 19 8.44 -0.67 -0.51
C MET A 19 8.88 -0.27 -1.92
N GLY A 20 9.02 1.03 -2.20
CA GLY A 20 9.52 1.53 -3.49
C GLY A 20 10.97 1.13 -3.74
N LEU A 21 11.81 1.21 -2.69
CA LEU A 21 13.18 0.69 -2.74
C LEU A 21 13.23 -0.82 -2.98
N ILE A 22 12.40 -1.59 -2.27
CA ILE A 22 12.31 -3.05 -2.47
C ILE A 22 11.92 -3.39 -3.91
N PHE A 23 10.99 -2.67 -4.53
CA PHE A 23 10.62 -2.92 -5.92
C PHE A 23 11.72 -2.51 -6.92
N THR A 24 12.57 -1.56 -6.54
CA THR A 24 13.66 -1.09 -7.41
C THR A 24 14.88 -2.00 -7.33
N TYR A 25 15.23 -2.47 -6.13
CA TYR A 25 16.44 -3.24 -5.84
C TYR A 25 16.18 -4.48 -4.99
N PRO A 26 15.28 -5.40 -5.42
CA PRO A 26 14.76 -6.49 -4.58
C PRO A 26 15.83 -7.42 -4.02
N GLU A 27 16.95 -7.61 -4.73
CA GLU A 27 18.06 -8.48 -4.36
C GLU A 27 18.82 -8.04 -3.10
N TYR A 28 18.69 -6.78 -2.70
CA TYR A 28 19.34 -6.23 -1.49
C TYR A 28 18.43 -6.30 -0.25
N PHE A 29 17.22 -6.85 -0.39
CA PHE A 29 16.25 -6.90 0.71
C PHE A 29 15.87 -8.33 1.07
N THR A 30 15.80 -8.63 2.37
CA THR A 30 15.31 -9.91 2.88
C THR A 30 14.20 -9.68 3.89
N PHE A 31 12.98 -10.12 3.57
CA PHE A 31 11.85 -10.04 4.51
C PHE A 31 12.12 -10.87 5.77
N LYS A 32 11.82 -10.27 6.93
CA LYS A 32 11.82 -10.92 8.24
C LYS A 32 10.42 -10.80 8.85
N ASN A 33 10.23 -11.36 10.05
CA ASN A 33 8.96 -11.31 10.75
C ASN A 33 8.58 -9.84 11.06
N GLY A 34 7.74 -9.24 10.21
CA GLY A 34 7.32 -7.84 10.33
C GLY A 34 8.24 -6.83 9.63
N SER A 35 9.56 -7.02 9.75
CA SER A 35 10.60 -6.11 9.24
C SER A 35 11.23 -6.56 7.91
N VAL A 36 12.20 -5.78 7.43
CA VAL A 36 13.05 -6.15 6.29
C VAL A 36 14.52 -5.85 6.61
N GLU A 37 15.42 -6.76 6.24
CA GLU A 37 16.87 -6.52 6.25
C GLU A 37 17.29 -5.90 4.92
N LEU A 38 18.02 -4.79 4.98
CA LEU A 38 18.71 -4.15 3.86
C LEU A 38 20.20 -4.49 3.90
N ASP A 39 20.74 -5.00 2.79
CA ASP A 39 22.18 -5.11 2.57
C ASP A 39 22.76 -3.74 2.15
N ILE A 40 23.66 -3.20 2.98
CA ILE A 40 24.23 -1.87 2.79
C ILE A 40 25.10 -1.76 1.53
N ASN A 41 25.52 -2.89 0.94
CA ASN A 41 26.24 -2.90 -0.33
C ASN A 41 25.41 -2.33 -1.48
N LEU A 42 24.08 -2.23 -1.34
CA LEU A 42 23.22 -1.48 -2.26
C LEU A 42 23.86 -0.14 -2.63
N PHE A 43 24.26 0.66 -1.64
CA PHE A 43 24.74 2.03 -1.85
C PHE A 43 26.05 2.15 -2.63
N LYS A 44 26.84 1.06 -2.69
CA LYS A 44 28.06 0.98 -3.51
C LYS A 44 27.77 0.57 -4.96
N ASN A 45 26.64 -0.07 -5.19
CA ASN A 45 26.32 -0.75 -6.44
C ASN A 45 25.15 -0.11 -7.20
N ILE A 46 24.53 0.96 -6.67
CA ILE A 46 23.49 1.70 -7.38
C ILE A 46 24.08 2.29 -8.68
N ASP A 47 23.43 1.99 -9.81
CA ASP A 47 23.68 2.68 -11.07
C ASP A 47 22.95 4.04 -11.05
N TYR A 48 23.60 5.03 -10.43
CA TYR A 48 22.98 6.34 -10.25
C TYR A 48 22.59 7.00 -11.58
N GLU A 49 23.31 6.72 -12.66
CA GLU A 49 22.99 7.25 -13.97
C GLU A 49 21.63 6.71 -14.42
N SER A 50 21.53 5.40 -14.64
CA SER A 50 20.31 4.80 -15.19
C SER A 50 19.05 5.05 -14.36
N TYR A 51 19.22 5.18 -13.04
CA TYR A 51 18.09 5.32 -12.11
C TYR A 51 17.72 6.77 -11.78
N TYR A 52 18.66 7.71 -11.76
CA TYR A 52 18.41 9.09 -11.32
C TYR A 52 18.75 10.15 -12.38
N PHE A 53 19.56 9.83 -13.39
CA PHE A 53 20.04 10.79 -14.40
C PHE A 53 19.98 10.23 -15.83
N LYS A 54 19.09 10.77 -16.68
CA LYS A 54 18.98 10.36 -18.08
C LYS A 54 18.97 11.56 -18.99
N ASP A 55 19.82 11.52 -20.01
CA ASP A 55 19.99 12.57 -21.01
C ASP A 55 20.22 13.97 -20.38
N GLY A 56 21.02 14.03 -19.29
CA GLY A 56 21.33 15.26 -18.57
C GLY A 56 20.19 15.83 -17.70
N LYS A 57 19.12 15.05 -17.48
CA LYS A 57 17.97 15.41 -16.65
C LYS A 57 17.83 14.47 -15.45
N VAL A 58 17.30 15.00 -14.35
CA VAL A 58 16.88 14.15 -13.22
C VAL A 58 15.66 13.34 -13.68
N ILE A 59 15.81 12.02 -13.70
CA ILE A 59 14.70 11.08 -13.86
C ILE A 59 14.49 10.42 -12.51
N ASN A 60 13.44 10.79 -11.78
CA ASN A 60 13.26 10.27 -10.42
C ASN A 60 12.66 8.85 -10.41
N LEU A 61 13.21 7.95 -11.23
CA LEU A 61 12.79 6.56 -11.46
C LEU A 61 11.57 6.43 -12.39
N ILE A 62 11.52 5.31 -13.13
CA ILE A 62 10.74 5.06 -14.37
C ILE A 62 9.29 5.57 -14.30
N GLY A 63 9.02 6.64 -15.06
CA GLY A 63 7.70 7.26 -15.23
C GLY A 63 7.84 8.77 -15.46
N LYS A 64 7.02 9.38 -16.33
CA LYS A 64 7.00 10.84 -16.48
C LYS A 64 6.50 11.44 -15.17
N ASN A 65 7.35 12.02 -14.32
CA ASN A 65 6.82 12.76 -13.19
C ASN A 65 7.63 13.95 -12.65
N GLN A 66 6.85 14.93 -12.19
CA GLN A 66 7.18 16.26 -11.69
C GLN A 66 7.42 16.27 -10.17
N PHE A 67 7.76 15.14 -9.55
CA PHE A 67 7.66 14.99 -8.08
C PHE A 67 8.75 15.68 -7.28
N TYR A 68 9.97 15.79 -7.83
CA TYR A 68 11.11 16.33 -7.10
C TYR A 68 11.95 17.33 -7.90
N PRO A 69 11.35 18.32 -8.61
CA PRO A 69 12.07 19.27 -9.43
C PRO A 69 13.08 20.09 -8.63
N ASN A 70 12.87 20.18 -7.31
CA ASN A 70 13.70 20.91 -6.39
C ASN A 70 14.55 20.02 -5.48
N TYR A 71 14.64 18.70 -5.69
CA TYR A 71 15.44 17.78 -4.83
C TYR A 71 16.90 17.66 -5.28
N ILE A 72 17.16 17.57 -6.58
CA ILE A 72 18.51 17.67 -7.17
C ILE A 72 18.43 18.60 -8.39
N ASP A 73 19.40 19.47 -8.57
CA ASP A 73 19.61 20.20 -9.81
C ASP A 73 20.71 19.49 -10.64
N THR A 74 20.54 19.39 -11.96
CA THR A 74 21.61 18.85 -12.84
C THR A 74 22.64 19.91 -13.22
N LYS A 75 22.45 21.18 -12.83
CA LYS A 75 23.43 22.25 -13.03
C LYS A 75 24.55 22.19 -11.99
N GLY A 76 25.77 22.45 -12.44
CA GLY A 76 26.96 22.48 -11.59
C GLY A 76 27.36 21.09 -11.08
N ASN A 77 27.85 21.00 -9.85
CA ASN A 77 28.37 19.78 -9.24
C ASN A 77 27.35 19.05 -8.32
N GLN A 78 26.07 19.45 -8.31
CA GLN A 78 25.06 18.82 -7.44
C GLN A 78 24.85 17.33 -7.73
N LYS A 79 25.00 16.90 -8.99
CA LYS A 79 25.00 15.48 -9.35
C LYS A 79 26.10 14.71 -8.60
N ASP A 80 27.32 15.22 -8.63
CA ASP A 80 28.46 14.58 -7.95
C ASP A 80 28.28 14.57 -6.44
N ILE A 81 27.74 15.66 -5.88
CA ILE A 81 27.41 15.76 -4.44
C ILE A 81 26.36 14.70 -4.08
N PHE A 82 25.29 14.57 -4.86
CA PHE A 82 24.24 13.57 -4.65
C PHE A 82 24.83 12.15 -4.64
N ILE A 83 25.64 11.81 -5.64
CA ILE A 83 26.27 10.49 -5.74
C ILE A 83 27.20 10.23 -4.55
N LYS A 84 28.05 11.21 -4.19
CA LYS A 84 28.96 11.10 -3.03
C LYS A 84 28.20 10.95 -1.71
N TYR A 85 27.10 11.68 -1.54
CA TYR A 85 26.25 11.61 -0.36
C TYR A 85 25.67 10.20 -0.19
N PHE A 86 24.98 9.66 -1.20
CA PHE A 86 24.38 8.33 -1.10
C PHE A 86 25.40 7.19 -1.11
N THR A 87 26.55 7.34 -1.76
CA THR A 87 27.64 6.34 -1.65
C THR A 87 28.18 6.24 -0.22
N SER A 88 28.20 7.37 0.51
CA SER A 88 28.60 7.41 1.92
C SER A 88 27.62 6.68 2.84
N PHE A 89 26.46 6.24 2.34
CA PHE A 89 25.53 5.44 3.13
C PHE A 89 26.03 4.01 3.34
N SER A 90 27.12 3.61 2.69
CA SER A 90 27.79 2.36 3.01
C SER A 90 28.45 2.32 4.40
N GLU A 91 28.53 3.47 5.08
CA GLU A 91 29.14 3.66 6.40
C GLU A 91 28.13 4.30 7.38
N LEU A 92 26.84 3.98 7.25
CA LEU A 92 25.82 4.48 8.15
C LEU A 92 26.00 3.94 9.57
N GLU A 93 25.78 4.82 10.54
CA GLU A 93 25.76 4.53 11.96
C GLU A 93 24.37 4.75 12.53
N ASN A 94 23.94 3.82 13.40
CA ASN A 94 22.71 3.99 14.16
C ASN A 94 22.92 5.05 15.24
N SER A 95 22.42 6.25 15.01
CA SER A 95 22.65 7.42 15.87
C SER A 95 21.56 8.47 15.68
N GLY A 96 21.60 9.53 16.49
CA GLY A 96 20.73 10.70 16.33
C GLY A 96 19.24 10.40 16.53
N PHE A 97 18.39 11.23 15.90
CA PHE A 97 16.94 11.17 16.07
C PHE A 97 16.19 11.51 14.77
N CYS A 98 15.24 10.67 14.40
CA CYS A 98 14.41 10.83 13.22
C CYS A 98 12.92 10.76 13.58
N HIS A 99 12.13 11.67 13.02
CA HIS A 99 10.66 11.66 13.19
C HIS A 99 9.95 10.68 12.24
N ILE A 100 10.65 10.17 11.22
CA ILE A 100 10.07 9.36 10.15
C ILE A 100 10.23 7.86 10.42
N CYS A 101 11.30 7.44 11.11
CA CYS A 101 11.58 6.04 11.40
C CYS A 101 11.98 5.83 12.86
N SER A 102 11.74 4.63 13.38
CA SER A 102 12.13 4.24 14.74
C SER A 102 13.60 3.81 14.88
N ASN A 103 14.32 3.65 13.77
CA ASN A 103 15.71 3.17 13.75
C ASN A 103 16.57 4.12 12.90
N PRO A 104 17.01 5.27 13.44
CA PRO A 104 17.69 6.31 12.67
C PRO A 104 19.11 5.91 12.26
N HIS A 105 19.50 6.25 11.03
CA HIS A 105 20.83 5.99 10.49
C HIS A 105 21.41 7.25 9.85
N TYR A 106 22.57 7.69 10.33
CA TYR A 106 23.28 8.87 9.87
C TYR A 106 24.67 8.49 9.34
N ILE A 107 25.20 9.36 8.48
CA ILE A 107 26.60 9.28 8.04
C ILE A 107 27.46 9.73 9.22
N ASN A 108 28.58 9.07 9.47
CA ASN A 108 29.53 9.49 10.51
C ASN A 108 29.91 10.98 10.35
N GLN A 109 30.04 11.69 11.48
CA GLN A 109 30.27 13.13 11.50
C GLN A 109 31.54 13.57 10.76
N ASN A 110 32.60 12.76 10.78
CA ASN A 110 33.85 13.05 10.05
C ASN A 110 33.59 13.05 8.55
N ARG A 111 32.92 12.00 8.06
CA ARG A 111 32.57 11.85 6.66
C ARG A 111 31.55 12.89 6.20
N TYR A 112 30.59 13.23 7.06
CA TYR A 112 29.64 14.30 6.79
C TYR A 112 30.34 15.66 6.65
N SER A 113 31.29 15.97 7.54
CA SER A 113 32.07 17.20 7.48
C SER A 113 32.96 17.26 6.22
N GLU A 114 33.51 16.14 5.77
CA GLU A 114 34.25 16.05 4.50
C GLU A 114 33.36 16.39 3.30
N LEU A 115 32.13 15.88 3.27
CA LEU A 115 31.15 16.19 2.21
C LEU A 115 30.76 17.66 2.20
N GLU A 116 30.72 18.30 3.36
CA GLU A 116 30.38 19.72 3.52
C GLU A 116 31.56 20.65 3.21
N SER A 117 32.80 20.21 3.49
CA SER A 117 33.97 21.08 3.53
C SER A 117 34.25 21.84 2.22
N GLY A 118 34.08 23.17 2.28
CA GLY A 118 34.54 24.11 1.25
C GLY A 118 33.65 24.19 -0.01
N ASP A 119 32.53 23.48 -0.05
CA ASP A 119 31.61 23.47 -1.19
C ASP A 119 30.21 23.98 -0.79
N LYS A 120 29.93 25.24 -1.14
CA LYS A 120 28.63 25.89 -0.88
C LYS A 120 27.44 25.13 -1.51
N ALA A 121 27.65 24.41 -2.61
CA ALA A 121 26.59 23.61 -3.22
C ALA A 121 26.29 22.37 -2.37
N ALA A 122 27.32 21.77 -1.75
CA ALA A 122 27.17 20.64 -0.84
C ALA A 122 26.48 21.07 0.45
N GLU A 123 26.91 22.15 1.09
CA GLU A 123 26.25 22.75 2.27
C GLU A 123 24.74 22.99 2.02
N LYS A 124 24.41 23.57 0.87
CA LYS A 124 23.01 23.83 0.48
C LYS A 124 22.22 22.54 0.23
N PHE A 125 22.82 21.52 -0.35
CA PHE A 125 22.17 20.23 -0.57
C PHE A 125 21.91 19.50 0.76
N LEU A 126 22.94 19.40 1.62
CA LEU A 126 22.86 18.71 2.90
C LEU A 126 21.86 19.37 3.86
N SER A 127 21.89 20.70 3.97
CA SER A 127 20.90 21.45 4.76
C SER A 127 19.47 21.28 4.27
N LYS A 128 19.29 21.02 2.97
CA LYS A 128 17.97 20.81 2.36
C LYS A 128 17.41 19.42 2.62
N VAL A 129 18.23 18.38 2.64
CA VAL A 129 17.76 17.01 2.88
C VAL A 129 17.60 16.66 4.36
N LYS A 130 18.10 17.49 5.28
CA LYS A 130 18.02 17.25 6.73
C LYS A 130 16.58 17.20 7.30
N ASN A 131 15.66 17.95 6.68
CA ASN A 131 14.31 18.14 7.18
C ASN A 131 13.28 17.75 6.13
N PHE A 132 12.19 17.09 6.55
CA PHE A 132 11.06 16.82 5.68
C PHE A 132 10.32 18.12 5.37
N ASP A 133 10.34 18.51 4.11
CA ASP A 133 9.64 19.68 3.59
C ASP A 133 9.13 19.40 2.17
N MET A 134 8.62 20.43 1.48
CA MET A 134 8.08 20.32 0.12
C MET A 134 9.06 19.75 -0.93
N VAL A 135 10.36 19.71 -0.63
CA VAL A 135 11.39 19.06 -1.44
C VAL A 135 11.16 17.55 -1.54
N TYR A 136 10.67 16.93 -0.48
CA TYR A 136 10.34 15.51 -0.45
C TYR A 136 8.93 15.20 -0.96
N ASN A 137 7.98 16.09 -0.70
CA ASN A 137 6.61 15.91 -1.14
C ASN A 137 5.87 17.25 -1.12
N LYS A 138 5.48 17.77 -2.29
CA LYS A 138 4.78 19.05 -2.41
C LYS A 138 3.43 19.08 -1.67
N LEU A 139 2.76 17.93 -1.54
CA LEU A 139 1.44 17.82 -0.94
C LEU A 139 1.48 17.77 0.59
N LEU A 140 2.49 17.11 1.17
CA LEU A 140 2.60 16.88 2.62
C LEU A 140 3.67 17.74 3.32
N GLY A 141 4.68 18.15 2.56
CA GLY A 141 5.81 18.90 3.06
C GLY A 141 5.46 20.37 3.24
N PRO A 142 5.74 20.97 4.42
CA PRO A 142 5.57 22.41 4.56
C PRO A 142 6.47 23.16 3.57
N SER A 143 6.00 24.33 3.10
CA SER A 143 6.91 25.28 2.46
C SER A 143 7.81 25.89 3.53
N LYS A 144 9.12 25.99 3.27
CA LYS A 144 10.04 26.68 4.19
C LYS A 144 9.50 28.07 4.55
N SER A 145 9.44 28.36 5.85
CA SER A 145 9.01 29.66 6.39
C SER A 145 7.52 30.01 6.21
N LYS A 146 6.64 29.04 5.87
CA LYS A 146 5.17 29.21 5.93
C LYS A 146 4.59 28.60 7.20
N PHE A 147 3.36 29.00 7.53
CA PHE A 147 2.62 28.55 8.72
C PHE A 147 2.69 27.02 8.83
N PRO A 148 3.12 26.48 9.98
CA PRO A 148 3.29 25.05 10.14
C PRO A 148 1.92 24.37 9.98
N ASN A 149 1.87 23.28 9.22
CA ASN A 149 0.59 22.61 8.97
C ASN A 149 0.12 21.88 10.23
N SER A 150 -1.20 21.73 10.39
CA SER A 150 -1.80 21.03 11.54
C SER A 150 -1.44 19.54 11.56
N PHE A 151 -1.13 18.96 10.39
CA PHE A 151 -0.71 17.57 10.25
C PHE A 151 0.56 17.25 11.06
N TRP A 152 1.46 18.24 11.25
CA TRP A 152 2.71 18.07 12.00
C TRP A 152 2.71 18.73 13.38
N ASN A 153 1.53 18.86 14.02
CA ASN A 153 1.39 19.45 15.36
C ASN A 153 2.01 20.86 15.46
N LEU A 154 1.88 21.66 14.40
CA LEU A 154 2.47 22.99 14.29
C LEU A 154 4.01 23.04 14.34
N ASN A 155 4.71 21.92 14.15
CA ASN A 155 6.15 21.94 13.91
C ASN A 155 6.45 22.40 12.48
N GLU A 156 7.41 23.33 12.34
CA GLU A 156 7.81 23.91 11.05
C GLU A 156 8.57 22.92 10.15
N SER A 157 9.16 21.88 10.73
CA SER A 157 9.86 20.83 10.00
C SER A 157 10.07 19.58 10.85
N LEU A 158 10.17 18.42 10.20
CA LEU A 158 10.51 17.16 10.85
C LEU A 158 11.95 16.77 10.51
N SER A 159 12.79 16.54 11.51
CA SER A 159 14.13 15.97 11.31
C SER A 159 14.05 14.58 10.69
N VAL A 160 14.81 14.36 9.62
CA VAL A 160 14.92 13.10 8.88
C VAL A 160 16.36 12.60 8.99
N CYS A 161 16.56 11.30 9.25
CA CYS A 161 17.90 10.73 9.18
C CYS A 161 18.38 10.61 7.73
N HIS A 162 19.70 10.47 7.54
CA HIS A 162 20.25 10.39 6.19
C HIS A 162 19.66 9.21 5.42
N LEU A 163 19.51 8.04 6.04
CA LEU A 163 18.86 6.90 5.37
C LEU A 163 17.42 7.23 4.91
N CYS A 164 16.61 7.83 5.78
CA CYS A 164 15.24 8.21 5.44
C CYS A 164 15.17 9.24 4.32
N SER A 165 16.16 10.13 4.18
CA SER A 165 16.24 11.06 3.04
C SER A 165 16.24 10.33 1.70
N PHE A 166 16.88 9.16 1.63
CA PHE A 166 16.88 8.30 0.45
C PHE A 166 15.60 7.50 0.32
N VAL A 167 15.12 6.90 1.41
CA VAL A 167 13.90 6.08 1.40
C VAL A 167 12.70 6.89 0.88
N LEU A 168 12.56 8.13 1.33
CA LEU A 168 11.40 8.97 1.01
C LEU A 168 11.31 9.35 -0.47
N ILE A 169 12.41 9.42 -1.23
CA ILE A 169 12.33 9.73 -2.67
C ILE A 169 11.82 8.55 -3.53
N HIS A 170 11.59 7.38 -2.93
CA HIS A 170 11.09 6.18 -3.62
C HIS A 170 9.59 5.91 -3.39
N HIS A 171 8.92 6.70 -2.53
CA HIS A 171 7.55 6.41 -2.10
C HIS A 171 6.52 6.37 -3.23
N HIS A 172 6.78 7.07 -4.33
CA HIS A 172 5.83 7.19 -5.44
C HIS A 172 5.76 5.90 -6.31
N LEU A 173 6.73 4.99 -6.19
CA LEU A 173 6.85 3.82 -7.06
C LEU A 173 5.88 2.67 -6.74
N VAL A 174 5.30 2.69 -5.55
CA VAL A 174 4.45 1.59 -5.05
C VAL A 174 2.99 1.77 -5.40
N TYR A 175 2.61 2.97 -5.84
CA TYR A 175 1.22 3.30 -6.13
C TYR A 175 0.74 2.59 -7.40
N VAL A 176 -0.48 2.08 -7.33
CA VAL A 176 -1.21 1.56 -8.48
C VAL A 176 -2.20 2.63 -8.95
N GLU A 177 -2.08 3.06 -10.21
CA GLU A 177 -3.04 3.96 -10.84
C GLU A 177 -4.32 3.19 -11.20
N LEU A 178 -5.47 3.70 -10.78
CA LEU A 178 -6.80 3.18 -11.10
C LEU A 178 -7.38 3.86 -12.36
N ALA A 179 -8.51 3.34 -12.84
CA ALA A 179 -9.21 3.89 -14.01
C ALA A 179 -9.61 5.36 -13.83
N ASP A 180 -10.03 5.74 -12.62
CA ASP A 180 -10.38 7.11 -12.21
C ASP A 180 -9.17 8.04 -12.00
N LYS A 181 -7.96 7.62 -12.39
CA LYS A 181 -6.68 8.32 -12.18
C LYS A 181 -6.22 8.48 -10.74
N SER A 182 -6.98 8.00 -9.76
CA SER A 182 -6.49 7.93 -8.39
C SER A 182 -5.38 6.89 -8.26
N GLN A 183 -4.47 7.13 -7.31
CA GLN A 183 -3.34 6.28 -7.02
C GLN A 183 -3.55 5.62 -5.66
N ILE A 184 -3.40 4.30 -5.58
CA ILE A 184 -3.62 3.55 -4.33
C ILE A 184 -2.40 2.78 -3.86
N PHE A 185 -2.24 2.66 -2.54
CA PHE A 185 -1.24 1.82 -1.88
C PHE A 185 -1.83 1.22 -0.61
N ILE A 186 -1.65 -0.08 -0.36
CA ILE A 186 -2.02 -0.69 0.92
C ILE A 186 -0.86 -0.55 1.91
N ASN A 187 -1.09 0.19 2.99
CA ASN A 187 -0.26 0.23 4.17
C ASN A 187 -0.69 -0.89 5.14
N ALA A 188 0.28 -1.56 5.77
CA ALA A 188 0.01 -2.62 6.73
C ALA A 188 1.17 -2.77 7.75
N PRO A 189 0.98 -3.50 8.88
CA PRO A 189 1.98 -3.60 9.94
C PRO A 189 3.23 -4.43 9.62
N SER A 190 3.33 -5.00 8.42
CA SER A 190 4.48 -5.80 7.99
C SER A 190 4.84 -5.51 6.54
N PHE A 191 6.13 -5.35 6.25
CA PHE A 191 6.61 -5.20 4.88
C PHE A 191 6.26 -6.39 3.98
N LYS A 192 6.28 -7.61 4.51
CA LYS A 192 5.89 -8.79 3.74
C LYS A 192 4.41 -8.72 3.35
N LEU A 193 3.54 -8.33 4.29
CA LEU A 193 2.11 -8.18 4.01
C LEU A 193 1.84 -7.05 3.01
N MET A 194 2.51 -5.90 3.17
CA MET A 194 2.43 -4.79 2.22
C MET A 194 2.88 -5.22 0.82
N PHE A 195 3.99 -5.95 0.70
CA PHE A 195 4.48 -6.47 -0.57
C PHE A 195 3.44 -7.34 -1.26
N GLU A 196 2.87 -8.29 -0.53
CA GLU A 196 1.91 -9.24 -1.06
C GLU A 196 0.59 -8.58 -1.48
N LEU A 197 0.01 -7.73 -0.62
CA LEU A 197 -1.25 -7.04 -0.91
C LEU A 197 -1.12 -6.08 -2.10
N ASN A 198 -0.05 -5.29 -2.17
CA ASN A 198 0.16 -4.37 -3.30
C ASN A 198 0.48 -5.12 -4.60
N ARG A 199 1.15 -6.27 -4.53
CA ARG A 199 1.34 -7.15 -5.70
C ARG A 199 0.00 -7.69 -6.22
N ILE A 200 -0.89 -8.10 -5.31
CA ILE A 200 -2.24 -8.56 -5.66
C ILE A 200 -3.02 -7.44 -6.34
N ILE A 201 -3.06 -6.24 -5.76
CA ILE A 201 -3.73 -5.08 -6.38
C ILE A 201 -3.18 -4.81 -7.77
N LYS A 202 -1.85 -4.73 -7.92
CA LYS A 202 -1.23 -4.45 -9.22
C LYS A 202 -1.60 -5.51 -10.26
N SER A 203 -1.69 -6.78 -9.86
CA SER A 203 -2.09 -7.87 -10.77
C SER A 203 -3.55 -7.83 -11.19
N ILE A 204 -4.46 -7.36 -10.32
CA ILE A 204 -5.90 -7.32 -10.59
C ILE A 204 -6.27 -6.02 -11.30
N TYR A 205 -5.79 -4.88 -10.80
CA TYR A 205 -6.25 -3.54 -11.19
C TYR A 205 -5.24 -2.74 -12.01
N GLY A 206 -3.96 -3.14 -12.05
CA GLY A 206 -2.91 -2.37 -12.72
C GLY A 206 -2.97 -2.34 -14.26
N SER A 207 -3.87 -3.10 -14.89
CA SER A 207 -4.05 -3.12 -16.35
C SER A 207 -4.97 -2.01 -16.88
N GLY A 208 -5.66 -1.26 -16.00
CA GLY A 208 -6.60 -0.20 -16.40
C GLY A 208 -7.88 -0.70 -17.08
N LEU A 209 -8.13 -2.02 -17.06
CA LEU A 209 -9.28 -2.67 -17.71
C LEU A 209 -10.50 -2.87 -16.79
N TYR A 210 -10.47 -2.33 -15.57
CA TYR A 210 -11.53 -2.53 -14.57
C TYR A 210 -12.60 -1.44 -14.59
N ASP A 211 -13.82 -1.86 -14.27
CA ASP A 211 -15.04 -1.04 -14.20
C ASP A 211 -14.91 0.08 -13.16
N ASP A 212 -15.17 1.32 -13.58
CA ASP A 212 -15.20 2.55 -12.76
C ASP A 212 -16.16 2.45 -11.56
N GLN A 213 -17.03 1.45 -11.52
CA GLN A 213 -17.99 1.22 -10.45
C GLN A 213 -17.42 0.47 -9.22
N THR A 214 -16.24 -0.12 -9.31
CA THR A 214 -15.66 -0.90 -8.20
C THR A 214 -15.22 0.04 -7.09
N SER A 215 -15.81 -0.09 -5.90
CA SER A 215 -15.45 0.80 -4.79
C SER A 215 -14.04 0.50 -4.27
N LYS A 216 -13.31 1.52 -3.81
CA LYS A 216 -11.96 1.33 -3.20
C LYS A 216 -12.00 0.41 -1.96
N ARG A 217 -13.18 0.32 -1.33
CA ARG A 217 -13.49 -0.63 -0.26
C ARG A 217 -13.52 -2.09 -0.76
N GLU A 218 -14.16 -2.33 -1.90
CA GLU A 218 -14.16 -3.64 -2.57
C GLU A 218 -12.75 -4.03 -3.05
N ILE A 219 -11.95 -3.08 -3.53
CA ILE A 219 -10.55 -3.32 -3.91
C ILE A 219 -9.75 -3.85 -2.73
N LEU A 220 -9.83 -3.18 -1.57
CA LEU A 220 -9.15 -3.60 -0.35
C LEU A 220 -9.64 -4.98 0.10
N ALA A 221 -10.96 -5.19 0.15
CA ALA A 221 -11.56 -6.45 0.57
C ALA A 221 -11.15 -7.62 -0.33
N THR A 222 -11.20 -7.43 -1.65
CA THR A 222 -10.79 -8.44 -2.64
C THR A 222 -9.32 -8.79 -2.47
N SER A 223 -8.46 -7.80 -2.21
CA SER A 223 -7.03 -8.03 -2.00
C SER A 223 -6.75 -8.87 -0.75
N ILE A 224 -7.49 -8.63 0.33
CA ILE A 224 -7.42 -9.41 1.57
C ILE A 224 -7.93 -10.84 1.35
N ILE A 225 -9.07 -11.01 0.67
CA ILE A 225 -9.64 -12.32 0.32
C ILE A 225 -8.62 -13.13 -0.51
N GLU A 226 -8.08 -12.53 -1.57
CA GLU A 226 -7.09 -13.20 -2.43
C GLU A 226 -5.82 -13.58 -1.69
N TYR A 227 -5.37 -12.74 -0.75
CA TYR A 227 -4.24 -13.07 0.11
C TYR A 227 -4.56 -14.26 1.03
N ALA A 228 -5.70 -14.22 1.74
CA ALA A 228 -6.12 -15.29 2.66
C ALA A 228 -6.33 -16.65 1.96
N ARG A 229 -6.76 -16.63 0.69
CA ARG A 229 -6.88 -17.84 -0.13
C ARG A 229 -5.52 -18.44 -0.48
N LYS A 230 -4.53 -17.59 -0.78
CA LYS A 230 -3.19 -18.00 -1.23
C LYS A 230 -2.24 -18.34 -0.09
N VAL A 231 -2.46 -17.74 1.08
CA VAL A 231 -1.54 -17.79 2.21
C VAL A 231 -2.31 -18.28 3.44
N ASN A 232 -1.84 -19.38 4.05
CA ASN A 232 -2.43 -19.93 5.27
C ASN A 232 -2.01 -19.15 6.52
N VAL A 233 -2.38 -17.86 6.59
CA VAL A 233 -2.01 -16.96 7.69
C VAL A 233 -3.26 -16.33 8.29
N PHE A 234 -3.40 -16.48 9.61
CA PHE A 234 -4.37 -15.71 10.39
C PHE A 234 -3.81 -14.33 10.67
N PHE A 235 -4.57 -13.28 10.36
CA PHE A 235 -4.25 -11.96 10.87
C PHE A 235 -4.60 -11.89 12.35
N GLY A 236 -3.62 -11.59 13.19
CA GLY A 236 -3.90 -11.21 14.58
C GLY A 236 -4.74 -9.93 14.60
N LYS A 237 -5.54 -9.73 15.67
CA LYS A 237 -6.45 -8.59 15.82
C LYS A 237 -5.79 -7.24 15.51
N TRP A 238 -4.59 -7.02 16.03
CA TRP A 238 -3.79 -5.82 15.77
C TRP A 238 -3.32 -5.67 14.32
N THR A 239 -3.04 -6.78 13.63
CA THR A 239 -2.68 -6.72 12.22
C THR A 239 -3.87 -6.28 11.38
N SER A 240 -5.02 -6.89 11.62
CA SER A 240 -6.27 -6.56 10.92
C SER A 240 -6.66 -5.10 11.08
N MET A 241 -6.58 -4.55 12.30
CA MET A 241 -6.98 -3.16 12.58
C MET A 241 -6.12 -2.09 11.88
N ASN A 242 -4.91 -2.44 11.43
CA ASN A 242 -3.94 -1.49 10.89
C ASN A 242 -3.64 -1.73 9.39
N ILE A 243 -4.55 -2.40 8.67
CA ILE A 243 -4.52 -2.47 7.22
C ILE A 243 -5.34 -1.31 6.67
N GLU A 244 -4.70 -0.46 5.87
CA GLU A 244 -5.30 0.76 5.34
C GLU A 244 -4.95 0.89 3.86
N ILE A 245 -5.89 1.36 3.06
CA ILE A 245 -5.61 1.83 1.71
C ILE A 245 -5.37 3.35 1.76
N ILE A 246 -4.22 3.75 1.25
CA ILE A 246 -3.84 5.14 1.02
C ILE A 246 -4.30 5.50 -0.37
N ILE A 247 -5.11 6.54 -0.49
CA ILE A 247 -5.69 7.00 -1.76
C ILE A 247 -5.13 8.39 -2.03
N LYS A 248 -4.41 8.53 -3.13
CA LYS A 248 -3.86 9.80 -3.58
C LYS A 248 -4.62 10.26 -4.81
N SER A 249 -5.21 11.44 -4.70
CA SER A 249 -5.79 12.21 -5.82
C SER A 249 -4.85 13.37 -6.17
N GLU A 250 -5.22 14.21 -7.14
CA GLU A 250 -4.37 15.33 -7.58
C GLU A 250 -3.94 16.22 -6.41
N ASP A 251 -4.88 16.53 -5.51
CA ASP A 251 -4.69 17.51 -4.44
C ASP A 251 -4.88 16.96 -3.02
N ASN A 252 -5.27 15.69 -2.85
CA ASN A 252 -5.59 15.13 -1.52
C ASN A 252 -5.03 13.72 -1.30
N ILE A 253 -4.81 13.39 -0.02
CA ILE A 253 -4.52 12.03 0.44
C ILE A 253 -5.61 11.61 1.42
N ASP A 254 -6.34 10.56 1.05
CA ASP A 254 -7.36 9.95 1.89
C ASP A 254 -6.91 8.58 2.39
N PHE A 255 -7.55 8.15 3.47
CA PHE A 255 -7.28 6.88 4.14
C PHE A 255 -8.60 6.11 4.26
N LEU A 256 -8.58 4.83 3.90
CA LEU A 256 -9.72 3.95 4.10
C LEU A 256 -9.26 2.67 4.78
N SER A 257 -10.00 2.27 5.81
CA SER A 257 -9.85 1.00 6.51
C SER A 257 -11.17 0.25 6.48
N LEU A 258 -11.12 -1.05 6.74
CA LEU A 258 -12.32 -1.85 6.96
C LEU A 258 -12.53 -2.07 8.46
N PRO A 259 -13.78 -2.18 8.93
CA PRO A 259 -14.05 -2.59 10.30
C PRO A 259 -13.33 -3.90 10.62
N PHE A 260 -12.84 -4.02 11.86
CA PHE A 260 -12.11 -5.20 12.31
C PHE A 260 -12.89 -6.51 12.05
N ASP A 261 -14.19 -6.52 12.35
CA ASP A 261 -15.04 -7.70 12.18
C ASP A 261 -15.12 -8.13 10.71
N VAL A 262 -15.22 -7.16 9.80
CA VAL A 262 -15.20 -7.42 8.35
C VAL A 262 -13.86 -8.04 7.94
N ILE A 263 -12.72 -7.47 8.38
CA ILE A 263 -11.40 -8.04 8.06
C ILE A 263 -11.25 -9.45 8.63
N ASN A 264 -11.67 -9.67 9.87
CA ASN A 264 -11.61 -10.97 10.53
C ASN A 264 -12.46 -12.03 9.79
N ILE A 265 -13.61 -11.63 9.24
CA ILE A 265 -14.46 -12.50 8.41
C ILE A 265 -13.80 -12.80 7.07
N ILE A 266 -13.41 -11.78 6.31
CA ILE A 266 -12.92 -11.97 4.93
C ILE A 266 -11.50 -12.54 4.84
N SER A 267 -10.76 -12.53 5.96
CA SER A 267 -9.45 -13.17 6.08
C SER A 267 -9.52 -14.60 6.61
N ASP A 268 -10.68 -15.07 7.05
CA ASP A 268 -10.88 -16.47 7.36
C ASP A 268 -10.81 -17.30 6.08
N ARG A 269 -10.01 -18.37 6.07
CA ARG A 269 -9.68 -19.10 4.85
C ARG A 269 -10.91 -19.76 4.22
N ASP A 270 -11.81 -20.32 5.01
CA ASP A 270 -12.99 -21.02 4.49
C ASP A 270 -14.00 -20.02 3.94
N ILE A 271 -14.18 -18.89 4.63
CA ILE A 271 -15.00 -17.78 4.16
C ILE A 271 -14.40 -17.16 2.90
N ALA A 272 -13.11 -16.88 2.87
CA ALA A 272 -12.41 -16.29 1.73
C ALA A 272 -12.47 -17.20 0.49
N ASN A 273 -12.28 -18.51 0.67
CA ASN A 273 -12.44 -19.48 -0.42
C ASN A 273 -13.87 -19.48 -0.94
N LEU A 274 -14.87 -19.53 -0.05
CA LEU A 274 -16.27 -19.52 -0.44
C LEU A 274 -16.68 -18.22 -1.14
N LEU A 275 -16.19 -17.07 -0.68
CA LEU A 275 -16.39 -15.78 -1.34
C LEU A 275 -15.74 -15.76 -2.73
N GLY A 276 -14.54 -16.33 -2.89
CA GLY A 276 -13.88 -16.48 -4.18
C GLY A 276 -14.62 -17.44 -5.14
N GLU A 277 -15.22 -18.51 -4.61
CA GLU A 277 -16.07 -19.43 -5.37
C GLU A 277 -17.40 -18.78 -5.80
N ILE A 278 -18.00 -17.96 -4.93
CA ILE A 278 -19.19 -17.17 -5.25
C ILE A 278 -18.87 -16.15 -6.35
N GLY A 279 -17.90 -15.27 -6.09
CA GLY A 279 -17.41 -14.28 -7.05
C GLY A 279 -18.38 -13.17 -7.43
N GLU A 280 -19.54 -13.05 -6.76
CA GLU A 280 -20.52 -11.99 -7.02
C GLU A 280 -20.25 -10.76 -6.14
N THR A 281 -20.04 -9.59 -6.75
CA THR A 281 -19.75 -8.33 -6.04
C THR A 281 -20.87 -7.94 -5.08
N GLU A 282 -22.13 -8.19 -5.43
CA GLU A 282 -23.26 -7.86 -4.56
C GLU A 282 -23.26 -8.68 -3.25
N VAL A 283 -22.77 -9.92 -3.30
CA VAL A 283 -22.58 -10.74 -2.09
C VAL A 283 -21.45 -10.16 -1.24
N LEU A 284 -20.34 -9.76 -1.86
CA LEU A 284 -19.25 -9.09 -1.15
C LEU A 284 -19.73 -7.80 -0.46
N LYS A 285 -20.55 -6.98 -1.14
CA LYS A 285 -21.13 -5.76 -0.56
C LYS A 285 -21.94 -6.04 0.70
N LEU A 286 -22.76 -7.10 0.74
CA LEU A 286 -23.46 -7.48 1.97
C LEU A 286 -22.51 -7.74 3.14
N ILE A 287 -21.37 -8.41 2.87
CA ILE A 287 -20.37 -8.67 3.90
C ILE A 287 -19.73 -7.37 4.38
N LEU A 288 -19.35 -6.50 3.44
CA LEU A 288 -18.76 -5.21 3.77
C LEU A 288 -19.74 -4.36 4.58
N ASP A 289 -21.00 -4.30 4.19
CA ASP A 289 -22.03 -3.53 4.88
C ASP A 289 -22.56 -4.21 6.14
N GLN A 290 -22.00 -5.36 6.52
CA GLN A 290 -22.38 -6.15 7.69
C GLN A 290 -23.86 -6.56 7.71
N LYS A 291 -24.46 -6.69 6.52
CA LYS A 291 -25.85 -7.09 6.32
C LYS A 291 -25.96 -8.60 6.12
N PHE A 292 -25.40 -9.37 7.05
CA PHE A 292 -25.27 -10.82 6.92
C PHE A 292 -26.61 -11.54 6.82
N SER A 293 -27.65 -11.05 7.51
CA SER A 293 -29.00 -11.63 7.46
C SER A 293 -29.60 -11.63 6.04
N GLU A 294 -29.22 -10.66 5.20
CA GLU A 294 -29.70 -10.59 3.81
C GLU A 294 -29.22 -11.79 2.96
N LEU A 295 -28.12 -12.46 3.36
CA LEU A 295 -27.65 -13.68 2.68
C LEU A 295 -28.70 -14.80 2.73
N ILE A 296 -29.39 -14.93 3.87
CA ILE A 296 -30.45 -15.91 4.07
C ILE A 296 -31.67 -15.54 3.22
N ASP A 297 -32.08 -14.28 3.26
CA ASP A 297 -33.23 -13.78 2.51
C ASP A 297 -33.04 -13.99 1.00
N TRP A 298 -31.82 -13.70 0.52
CA TRP A 298 -31.44 -13.95 -0.86
C TRP A 298 -31.45 -15.44 -1.19
N ALA A 299 -30.86 -16.29 -0.34
CA ALA A 299 -30.87 -17.73 -0.56
C ALA A 299 -32.29 -18.30 -0.67
N TYR A 300 -33.20 -17.95 0.26
CA TYR A 300 -34.60 -18.41 0.21
C TYR A 300 -35.33 -17.91 -1.03
N LYS A 301 -35.14 -16.64 -1.41
CA LYS A 301 -35.77 -16.08 -2.60
C LYS A 301 -35.27 -16.77 -3.87
N ILE A 302 -33.97 -17.05 -3.97
CA ILE A 302 -33.38 -17.78 -5.10
C ILE A 302 -33.92 -19.21 -5.17
N LEU A 303 -33.95 -19.94 -4.04
CA LEU A 303 -34.52 -21.29 -3.99
C LEU A 303 -35.98 -21.29 -4.43
N ARG A 304 -36.79 -20.38 -3.89
CA ARG A 304 -38.20 -20.23 -4.27
C ARG A 304 -38.37 -19.99 -5.76
N ILE A 305 -37.53 -19.15 -6.37
CA ILE A 305 -37.55 -18.90 -7.82
C ILE A 305 -37.12 -20.15 -8.59
N SER A 306 -36.08 -20.86 -8.13
CA SER A 306 -35.54 -22.05 -8.80
C SER A 306 -36.54 -23.22 -8.90
N PHE A 307 -37.52 -23.29 -7.99
CA PHE A 307 -38.59 -24.30 -8.03
C PHE A 307 -39.81 -23.87 -8.84
N LYS A 308 -39.87 -22.63 -9.35
CA LYS A 308 -40.97 -22.19 -10.21
C LYS A 308 -40.84 -22.82 -11.60
N LYS A 309 -41.98 -23.21 -12.18
CA LYS A 309 -42.06 -23.52 -13.62
C LYS A 309 -41.70 -22.28 -14.44
N PRO A 310 -41.07 -22.41 -15.63
CA PRO A 310 -40.64 -21.27 -16.45
C PRO A 310 -41.73 -20.23 -16.74
N GLU A 311 -42.97 -20.70 -16.96
CA GLU A 311 -44.17 -19.90 -17.17
C GLU A 311 -44.59 -19.02 -15.97
N ASN A 312 -44.18 -19.40 -14.76
CA ASN A 312 -44.52 -18.70 -13.50
C ASN A 312 -43.41 -17.75 -13.03
N ILE A 313 -42.31 -17.63 -13.78
CA ILE A 313 -41.21 -16.72 -13.44
C ILE A 313 -41.56 -15.32 -13.92
N SER A 314 -41.89 -14.44 -12.98
CA SER A 314 -42.25 -13.05 -13.25
C SER A 314 -41.06 -12.23 -13.75
N LYS A 315 -41.33 -11.07 -14.35
CA LYS A 315 -40.28 -10.10 -14.71
C LYS A 315 -39.44 -9.69 -13.49
N ASN A 316 -40.09 -9.47 -12.35
CA ASN A 316 -39.41 -9.13 -11.09
C ASN A 316 -38.47 -10.24 -10.59
N ASP A 317 -38.84 -11.52 -10.77
CA ASP A 317 -37.95 -12.64 -10.43
C ASP A 317 -36.69 -12.62 -11.32
N LYS A 318 -36.86 -12.37 -12.62
CA LYS A 318 -35.74 -12.29 -13.58
C LYS A 318 -34.83 -11.11 -13.27
N ASP A 319 -35.41 -9.94 -12.99
CA ASP A 319 -34.66 -8.73 -12.67
C ASP A 319 -33.87 -8.90 -11.35
N PHE A 320 -34.49 -9.52 -10.33
CA PHE A 320 -33.81 -9.85 -9.08
C PHE A 320 -32.60 -10.76 -9.32
N ILE A 321 -32.77 -11.86 -10.06
CA ILE A 321 -31.69 -12.81 -10.36
C ILE A 321 -30.57 -12.14 -11.16
N LYS A 322 -30.92 -11.33 -12.16
CA LYS A 322 -29.95 -10.64 -13.02
C LYS A 322 -29.11 -9.62 -12.27
N ASN A 323 -29.72 -8.89 -11.33
CA ASN A 323 -29.00 -7.90 -10.53
C ASN A 323 -28.05 -8.55 -9.53
N LEU A 324 -28.45 -9.69 -8.96
CA LEU A 324 -27.70 -10.40 -7.95
C LEU A 324 -26.58 -11.29 -8.52
N MET A 325 -26.90 -12.10 -9.52
CA MET A 325 -26.00 -13.08 -10.11
C MET A 325 -25.55 -12.61 -11.49
N LYS A 326 -24.42 -11.91 -11.57
CA LYS A 326 -23.86 -11.45 -12.85
C LYS A 326 -23.11 -12.57 -13.57
N LEU A 327 -22.55 -13.54 -12.84
CA LEU A 327 -21.82 -14.65 -13.43
C LEU A 327 -22.76 -15.71 -14.00
N LYS A 328 -22.57 -16.05 -15.27
CA LYS A 328 -23.37 -17.07 -15.98
C LYS A 328 -23.42 -18.41 -15.24
N ARG A 329 -22.31 -18.84 -14.64
CA ARG A 329 -22.23 -20.09 -13.85
C ARG A 329 -23.22 -20.12 -12.68
N ASN A 330 -23.40 -18.98 -12.01
CA ASN A 330 -24.29 -18.86 -10.85
C ASN A 330 -25.75 -18.81 -11.30
N GLN A 331 -26.03 -18.13 -12.43
CA GLN A 331 -27.36 -18.14 -13.04
C GLN A 331 -27.81 -19.56 -13.42
N LEU A 332 -26.93 -20.35 -14.03
CA LEU A 332 -27.22 -21.74 -14.43
C LEU A 332 -27.45 -22.66 -13.23
N ASN A 333 -26.70 -22.48 -12.14
CA ASN A 333 -26.76 -23.33 -10.95
C ASN A 333 -27.32 -22.56 -9.73
N SER A 334 -28.51 -21.97 -9.88
CA SER A 334 -29.11 -21.10 -8.85
C SER A 334 -29.30 -21.77 -7.48
N GLN A 335 -29.59 -23.08 -7.45
CA GLN A 335 -29.70 -23.84 -6.19
C GLN A 335 -28.36 -24.00 -5.48
N GLU A 336 -27.31 -24.32 -6.24
CA GLU A 336 -25.95 -24.43 -5.70
C GLU A 336 -25.48 -23.07 -5.16
N PHE A 337 -25.77 -21.99 -5.89
CA PHE A 337 -25.48 -20.63 -5.44
C PHE A 337 -26.19 -20.31 -4.12
N ALA A 338 -27.49 -20.59 -4.01
CA ALA A 338 -28.22 -20.38 -2.75
C ALA A 338 -27.64 -21.20 -1.59
N ASN A 339 -27.24 -22.45 -1.81
CA ASN A 339 -26.58 -23.27 -0.80
C ASN A 339 -25.24 -22.67 -0.36
N LYS A 340 -24.47 -22.09 -1.29
CA LYS A 340 -23.23 -21.36 -0.96
C LYS A 340 -23.52 -20.14 -0.09
N LEU A 341 -24.60 -19.39 -0.34
CA LEU A 341 -24.99 -18.26 0.51
C LEU A 341 -25.36 -18.71 1.93
N LEU A 342 -26.12 -19.80 2.08
CA LEU A 342 -26.47 -20.35 3.40
C LEU A 342 -25.23 -20.83 4.15
N LYS A 343 -24.32 -21.53 3.46
CA LYS A 343 -23.04 -21.96 4.04
C LYS A 343 -22.20 -20.77 4.47
N LEU A 344 -22.13 -19.72 3.64
CA LEU A 344 -21.40 -18.49 3.96
C LEU A 344 -21.95 -17.84 5.22
N TYR A 345 -23.27 -17.70 5.32
CA TYR A 345 -23.92 -17.17 6.51
C TYR A 345 -23.59 -17.98 7.77
N SER A 346 -23.66 -19.33 7.70
CA SER A 346 -23.33 -20.19 8.83
C SER A 346 -21.89 -19.99 9.31
N LEU A 347 -20.92 -19.93 8.40
CA LEU A 347 -19.52 -19.71 8.75
C LEU A 347 -19.29 -18.34 9.40
N ILE A 348 -19.98 -17.31 8.91
CA ILE A 348 -19.92 -15.96 9.48
C ILE A 348 -20.47 -15.95 10.91
N GLU A 349 -21.64 -16.55 11.14
CA GLU A 349 -22.26 -16.66 12.47
C GLU A 349 -21.35 -17.38 13.47
N ASP A 350 -20.75 -18.49 13.05
CA ASP A 350 -19.82 -19.25 13.90
C ASP A 350 -18.60 -18.39 14.27
N LYS A 351 -18.08 -17.61 13.32
CA LYS A 351 -16.96 -16.69 13.55
C LYS A 351 -17.32 -15.57 14.51
N LEU A 352 -18.50 -14.99 14.37
CA LEU A 352 -19.00 -13.91 15.24
C LEU A 352 -19.24 -14.42 16.67
N LYS A 353 -19.80 -15.62 16.83
CA LYS A 353 -20.02 -16.25 18.14
C LYS A 353 -18.70 -16.61 18.84
N GLY A 354 -17.72 -17.09 18.07
CA GLY A 354 -16.38 -17.41 18.59
C GLY A 354 -15.56 -16.19 19.04
N ALA A 355 -15.94 -14.97 18.64
CA ALA A 355 -15.25 -13.74 19.03
C ALA A 355 -15.69 -13.17 20.39
N ILE A 356 -16.71 -13.75 21.04
CA ILE A 356 -17.32 -13.30 22.30
C ILE A 356 -16.72 -14.02 23.54
N VAL A 357 -15.70 -14.88 23.35
CA VAL A 357 -15.04 -15.63 24.44
C VAL A 357 -13.70 -15.02 24.82
#